data_AF-U4TX35-F1
#
_entry.id   AF-U4TX35-F1
#
_cell.length_a   1.000
_cell.length_b   1.000
_cell.length_c   1.000
_cell.angle_alpha   90.00
_cell.angle_beta   90.00
_cell.angle_gamma   90.00
#
_symmetry.space_group_name_H-M   'P 1'
#
loop_
_entity.id
_entity.type
_entity.pdbx_description
1 polymer ?
#
loop_
_entity_poly.entity_id
_entity_poly.type
_entity_poly.pdbx_seq_one_letter_code
_entity_poly.pdbx_strand_id
1 'polypeptide(L)'
;MASYKISATSMIIQKFLIWLSDREILSIPSYQVTFTTTRVMTEALTAIGVDFSNPLPDEADDPTAPANDILDDGYQTVPHVDNVGNRQWSMDTATQVHRQLIEDARATWAAADDLRSTYDQGEVLEAIVPFGDALYAQFLETPDNWTAENVQTQLIQLMPEQTLHENQLLLGSWMQLLMHLIESGKLDRDRTAPIAASLQWLHKS
;
A
#
# COMPACT_ATOMS: atom_id res chain seq x y z
N MET A 1 5.32 -19.93 -28.92
CA MET A 1 4.66 -19.71 -27.62
C MET A 1 5.06 -18.32 -27.15
N ALA A 2 4.12 -17.38 -27.10
CA ALA A 2 4.39 -16.06 -26.55
C ALA A 2 4.45 -16.17 -25.03
N SER A 3 5.60 -15.82 -24.44
CA SER A 3 5.76 -15.71 -22.99
C SER A 3 5.14 -14.38 -22.57
N TYR A 4 3.91 -14.42 -22.05
CA TYR A 4 3.29 -13.23 -21.46
C TYR A 4 4.07 -12.82 -20.22
N LYS A 5 4.71 -11.64 -20.25
CA LYS A 5 5.28 -11.03 -19.04
C LYS A 5 4.11 -10.61 -18.16
N ILE A 6 3.82 -11.43 -17.15
CA ILE A 6 2.92 -11.09 -16.05
C ILE A 6 3.53 -9.86 -15.37
N SER A 7 2.80 -8.74 -15.31
CA SER A 7 3.28 -7.55 -14.61
C SER A 7 3.46 -7.84 -13.11
N ALA A 8 4.36 -7.11 -12.44
CA ALA A 8 4.59 -7.28 -10.99
C ALA A 8 3.27 -7.21 -10.18
N THR A 9 2.37 -6.31 -10.58
CA THR A 9 1.00 -6.18 -10.02
C THR A 9 0.19 -7.47 -10.14
N SER A 10 0.25 -8.14 -11.30
CA SER A 10 -0.47 -9.39 -11.54
C SER A 10 0.08 -10.53 -10.67
N MET A 11 1.40 -10.55 -10.48
CA MET A 11 2.07 -11.54 -9.61
C MET A 11 1.74 -11.33 -8.13
N ILE A 12 1.67 -10.08 -7.66
CA ILE A 12 1.27 -9.75 -6.27
C ILE A 12 -0.17 -10.19 -6.01
N ILE A 13 -1.10 -9.86 -6.91
CA ILE A 13 -2.52 -10.27 -6.81
C ILE A 13 -2.64 -11.79 -6.82
N GLN A 14 -1.86 -12.47 -7.66
CA GLN A 14 -1.85 -13.92 -7.75
C GLN A 14 -1.31 -14.59 -6.47
N LYS A 15 -0.14 -14.17 -5.96
CA LYS A 15 0.44 -14.70 -4.70
C LYS A 15 -0.52 -14.49 -3.52
N PHE A 16 -1.19 -13.36 -3.50
CA PHE A 16 -2.12 -12.99 -2.45
C PHE A 16 -3.43 -13.80 -2.48
N LEU A 17 -4.02 -14.00 -3.66
CA LEU A 17 -5.20 -14.85 -3.83
C LEU A 17 -4.89 -16.33 -3.56
N ILE A 18 -3.66 -16.80 -3.85
CA ILE A 18 -3.18 -18.14 -3.48
C ILE A 18 -3.15 -18.26 -1.95
N TRP A 19 -2.56 -17.29 -1.25
CA TRP A 19 -2.49 -17.28 0.21
C TRP A 19 -3.88 -17.30 0.88
N LEU A 20 -4.86 -16.57 0.33
CA LEU A 20 -6.24 -16.59 0.81
C LEU A 20 -6.95 -17.93 0.55
N SER A 21 -6.67 -18.57 -0.59
CA SER A 21 -7.23 -19.87 -0.93
C SER A 21 -6.69 -20.97 0.00
N ASP A 22 -5.39 -20.97 0.28
CA ASP A 22 -4.75 -21.94 1.18
C ASP A 22 -5.24 -21.84 2.63
N ARG A 23 -5.94 -20.76 2.98
CA ARG A 23 -6.58 -20.53 4.29
C ARG A 23 -8.10 -20.73 4.28
N GLU A 24 -8.66 -21.26 3.20
CA GLU A 24 -10.10 -21.50 3.01
C GLU A 24 -10.97 -20.22 3.08
N ILE A 25 -10.35 -19.03 2.96
CA ILE A 25 -11.05 -17.75 2.97
C ILE A 25 -11.72 -17.49 1.62
N LEU A 26 -11.09 -17.94 0.53
CA LEU A 26 -11.63 -17.93 -0.81
C LEU A 26 -12.07 -19.34 -1.21
N SER A 27 -13.32 -19.47 -1.67
CA SER A 27 -13.85 -20.74 -2.22
C SER A 27 -13.27 -21.11 -3.59
N ILE A 28 -12.27 -20.35 -4.07
CA ILE A 28 -11.52 -20.64 -5.29
C ILE A 28 -10.28 -21.42 -4.86
N PRO A 29 -10.07 -22.66 -5.33
CA PRO A 29 -8.86 -23.42 -5.02
C PRO A 29 -7.59 -22.73 -5.53
N SER A 30 -6.46 -22.86 -4.82
CA SER A 30 -5.23 -22.09 -5.10
C SER A 30 -4.66 -22.40 -6.48
N TYR A 31 -4.85 -23.63 -6.97
CA TYR A 31 -4.49 -24.03 -8.33
C TYR A 31 -5.32 -23.31 -9.42
N GLN A 32 -6.51 -22.79 -9.10
CA GLN A 32 -7.36 -22.03 -10.04
C GLN A 32 -7.13 -20.52 -9.98
N VAL A 33 -6.48 -20.02 -8.93
CA VAL A 33 -6.22 -18.59 -8.75
C VAL A 33 -5.41 -18.04 -9.91
N THR A 34 -4.28 -18.67 -10.22
CA THR A 34 -3.41 -18.29 -11.36
C THR A 34 -4.20 -18.14 -12.66
N PHE A 35 -5.00 -19.16 -13.01
CA PHE A 35 -5.77 -19.15 -14.24
C PHE A 35 -6.85 -18.07 -14.24
N THR A 36 -7.53 -17.89 -13.12
CA THR A 36 -8.61 -16.90 -12.98
C THR A 36 -8.08 -15.47 -13.05
N THR A 37 -7.00 -15.19 -12.33
CA THR A 37 -6.38 -13.86 -12.31
C THR A 37 -5.81 -13.48 -13.68
N THR A 38 -5.10 -14.39 -14.33
CA THR A 38 -4.60 -14.15 -15.69
C THR A 38 -5.73 -13.92 -16.68
N ARG A 39 -6.81 -14.72 -16.62
CA ARG A 39 -7.96 -14.56 -17.52
C ARG A 39 -8.67 -13.23 -17.31
N VAL A 40 -9.01 -12.88 -16.06
CA VAL A 40 -9.73 -11.64 -15.72
C VAL A 40 -8.90 -10.42 -16.10
N MET A 41 -7.60 -10.42 -15.82
CA MET A 41 -6.74 -9.31 -16.23
C MET A 41 -6.63 -9.20 -17.75
N THR A 42 -6.47 -10.33 -18.45
CA THR A 42 -6.41 -10.32 -19.93
C THR A 42 -7.71 -9.79 -20.53
N GLU A 43 -8.87 -10.22 -20.01
CA GLU A 43 -10.18 -9.75 -20.45
C GLU A 43 -10.37 -8.26 -20.16
N ALA A 44 -10.02 -7.80 -18.96
CA ALA A 44 -10.12 -6.38 -18.56
C ALA A 44 -9.22 -5.48 -19.43
N LEU A 45 -7.97 -5.89 -19.65
CA LEU A 45 -6.99 -5.14 -20.44
C LEU A 45 -7.35 -5.10 -21.93
N THR A 46 -7.89 -6.19 -22.47
CA THR A 46 -8.43 -6.23 -23.84
C THR A 46 -9.63 -5.30 -23.99
N ALA A 47 -10.50 -5.22 -22.98
CA ALA A 47 -11.68 -4.35 -23.02
C ALA A 47 -11.33 -2.85 -23.01
N ILE A 48 -10.20 -2.46 -22.44
CA ILE A 48 -9.73 -1.07 -22.39
C ILE A 48 -8.73 -0.71 -23.52
N GLY A 49 -8.50 -1.62 -24.47
CA GLY A 49 -7.68 -1.35 -25.66
C GLY A 49 -6.18 -1.15 -25.38
N VAL A 50 -5.67 -1.63 -24.26
CA VAL A 50 -4.24 -1.53 -23.91
C VAL A 50 -3.44 -2.54 -24.74
N ASP A 51 -2.61 -2.03 -25.66
CA ASP A 51 -1.67 -2.82 -26.48
C ASP A 51 -0.28 -2.88 -25.81
N PHE A 52 0.07 -4.04 -25.27
CA PHE A 52 1.37 -4.31 -24.63
C PHE A 52 2.54 -4.42 -25.61
N SER A 53 2.30 -4.28 -26.92
CA SER A 53 3.36 -4.26 -27.92
C SER A 53 4.20 -2.98 -27.86
N ASN A 54 3.70 -1.93 -27.21
CA ASN A 54 4.43 -0.69 -26.97
C ASN A 54 4.98 -0.65 -25.53
N PRO A 55 6.32 -0.62 -25.35
CA PRO A 55 6.88 -0.31 -24.04
C PRO A 55 6.47 1.10 -23.63
N LEU A 56 6.13 1.27 -22.35
CA LEU A 56 5.87 2.58 -21.75
C LEU A 56 7.10 3.48 -21.95
N PRO A 57 6.94 4.79 -22.16
CA PRO A 57 8.07 5.71 -22.25
C PRO A 57 8.88 5.66 -20.96
N ASP A 58 10.19 5.42 -21.10
CA ASP A 58 11.18 5.59 -20.03
C ASP A 58 11.22 7.07 -19.62
N GLU A 59 10.37 7.47 -18.67
CA GLU A 59 10.64 8.63 -17.82
C GLU A 59 11.66 8.17 -16.77
N ALA A 60 12.95 8.29 -17.16
CA ALA A 60 14.05 8.11 -16.24
C ALA A 60 14.14 9.34 -15.33
N ASP A 61 13.40 9.31 -14.23
CA ASP A 61 13.68 10.17 -13.09
C ASP A 61 15.02 9.77 -12.46
N ASP A 62 15.81 10.78 -12.08
CA ASP A 62 17.15 10.62 -11.53
C ASP A 62 17.09 9.91 -10.17
N PRO A 63 17.54 8.63 -10.08
CA PRO A 63 17.45 7.82 -8.86
C PRO A 63 18.42 8.28 -7.76
N THR A 64 19.15 9.39 -7.98
CA THR A 64 20.11 9.95 -7.03
C THR A 64 19.68 11.26 -6.40
N ALA A 65 18.50 11.81 -6.77
CA ALA A 65 17.92 12.92 -6.01
C ALA A 65 17.67 12.45 -4.57
N PRO A 66 18.24 13.12 -3.55
CA PRO A 66 18.03 12.70 -2.17
C PRO A 66 16.56 12.91 -1.82
N ALA A 67 15.78 11.83 -1.75
CA ALA A 67 14.41 11.78 -1.23
C ALA A 67 14.29 12.20 0.26
N ASN A 68 15.33 12.83 0.82
CA ASN A 68 15.45 13.18 2.23
C ASN A 68 14.84 14.54 2.58
N ASP A 69 14.78 15.51 1.67
CA ASP A 69 14.35 16.88 2.02
C ASP A 69 12.83 17.11 1.89
N ILE A 70 12.10 16.28 1.14
CA ILE A 70 10.67 16.51 0.85
C ILE A 70 9.76 16.01 1.99
N LEU A 71 10.22 15.06 2.79
CA LEU A 71 9.38 14.41 3.80
C LEU A 71 9.51 15.03 5.20
N ASP A 72 10.59 15.75 5.51
CA ASP A 72 11.04 15.97 6.90
C ASP A 72 10.04 16.74 7.79
N ASP A 73 9.10 17.50 7.20
CA ASP A 73 8.15 18.35 7.95
C ASP A 73 6.67 18.22 7.54
N GLY A 74 6.30 17.26 6.68
CA GLY A 74 4.95 17.16 6.12
C GLY A 74 3.84 17.15 7.18
N TYR A 75 4.05 16.38 8.25
CA TYR A 75 3.14 16.22 9.38
C TYR A 75 2.79 17.52 10.13
N GLN A 76 3.63 18.56 10.06
CA GLN A 76 3.40 19.83 10.77
C GLN A 76 2.25 20.64 10.16
N THR A 77 1.91 20.36 8.90
CA THR A 77 0.92 21.13 8.14
C THR A 77 -0.38 20.37 7.88
N VAL A 78 -0.44 19.08 8.24
CA VAL A 78 -1.62 18.24 8.05
C VAL A 78 -2.75 18.74 8.96
N PRO A 79 -3.94 19.06 8.41
CA PRO A 79 -5.10 19.41 9.23
C PRO A 79 -5.41 18.28 10.22
N HIS A 80 -5.50 18.61 11.50
CA HIS A 80 -5.66 17.62 12.57
C HIS A 80 -6.83 17.96 13.50
N VAL A 81 -7.36 16.93 14.15
CA VAL A 81 -8.33 17.11 15.24
C VAL A 81 -7.59 17.43 16.53
N ASP A 82 -8.21 18.16 17.45
CA ASP A 82 -7.61 18.45 18.75
C ASP A 82 -7.66 17.23 19.69
N ASN A 83 -8.75 16.46 19.63
CA ASN A 83 -8.99 15.31 20.49
C ASN A 83 -9.88 14.23 19.82
N VAL A 84 -9.71 12.99 20.28
CA VAL A 84 -10.56 11.83 19.95
C VAL A 84 -10.74 11.00 21.22
N GLY A 85 -11.94 11.05 21.80
CA GLY A 85 -12.21 10.43 23.09
C GLY A 85 -11.31 11.00 24.20
N ASN A 86 -10.44 10.17 24.78
CA ASN A 86 -9.48 10.57 25.81
C ASN A 86 -8.08 10.87 25.26
N ARG A 87 -7.88 10.83 23.95
CA ARG A 87 -6.60 11.15 23.29
C ARG A 87 -6.60 12.61 22.85
N GLN A 88 -5.45 13.25 22.96
CA GLN A 88 -5.22 14.62 22.50
C GLN A 88 -4.10 14.61 21.45
N TRP A 89 -4.24 15.45 20.43
CA TRP A 89 -3.18 15.65 19.47
C TRP A 89 -1.93 16.21 20.13
N SER A 90 -0.77 15.72 19.70
CA SER A 90 0.53 16.19 20.16
C SER A 90 1.52 16.20 19.02
N MET A 91 2.23 17.32 18.87
CA MET A 91 3.32 17.48 17.91
C MET A 91 4.43 16.44 18.13
N ASP A 92 4.72 16.11 19.39
CA ASP A 92 5.76 15.13 19.73
C ASP A 92 5.37 13.73 19.21
N THR A 93 4.10 13.37 19.34
CA THR A 93 3.59 12.08 18.84
C THR A 93 3.51 12.07 17.32
N ALA A 94 3.08 13.16 16.68
CA ALA A 94 3.10 13.28 15.21
C ALA A 94 4.52 13.09 14.66
N THR A 95 5.50 13.78 15.27
CA THR A 95 6.92 13.64 14.92
C THR A 95 7.42 12.20 15.07
N GLN A 96 7.01 11.52 16.15
CA GLN A 96 7.37 10.13 16.38
C GLN A 96 6.76 9.19 15.34
N VAL A 97 5.46 9.35 15.04
CA VAL A 97 4.75 8.57 14.03
C VAL A 97 5.43 8.75 12.67
N HIS A 98 5.68 9.98 12.27
CA HIS A 98 6.33 10.31 11.01
C HIS A 98 7.70 9.62 10.85
N ARG A 99 8.58 9.74 11.86
CA ARG A 99 9.89 9.07 11.85
C ARG A 99 9.78 7.55 11.80
N GLN A 100 8.86 6.98 12.57
CA GLN A 100 8.62 5.54 12.58
C GLN A 100 8.17 5.05 11.19
N LEU A 101 7.30 5.81 10.52
CA LEU A 101 6.83 5.50 9.17
C LEU A 101 7.95 5.57 8.13
N ILE A 102 8.86 6.55 8.22
CA ILE A 102 10.04 6.61 7.33
C ILE A 102 10.90 5.36 7.52
N GLU A 103 11.19 4.98 8.76
CA GLU A 103 12.00 3.80 9.05
C GLU A 103 11.34 2.52 8.53
N ASP A 104 10.05 2.34 8.79
CA ASP A 104 9.31 1.15 8.37
C ASP A 104 9.08 1.11 6.87
N ALA A 105 8.84 2.24 6.19
CA ALA A 105 8.73 2.32 4.74
C ALA A 105 10.04 1.94 4.06
N ARG A 106 11.17 2.44 4.56
CA ARG A 106 12.50 2.07 4.06
C ARG A 106 12.79 0.58 4.24
N ALA A 107 12.46 0.03 5.42
CA ALA A 107 12.63 -1.38 5.71
C ALA A 107 11.73 -2.25 4.82
N THR A 108 10.47 -1.83 4.62
CA THR A 108 9.50 -2.48 3.73
C THR A 108 10.00 -2.51 2.30
N TRP A 109 10.44 -1.36 1.76
CA TRP A 109 11.02 -1.29 0.42
C TRP A 109 12.24 -2.20 0.33
N ALA A 110 13.18 -2.13 1.27
CA ALA A 110 14.39 -2.95 1.25
C ALA A 110 14.09 -4.47 1.25
N ALA A 111 13.05 -4.91 1.95
CA ALA A 111 12.68 -6.31 2.09
C ALA A 111 11.81 -6.86 0.95
N ALA A 112 11.02 -6.03 0.29
CA ALA A 112 10.06 -6.46 -0.73
C ALA A 112 10.64 -6.36 -2.15
N ASP A 113 11.22 -7.45 -2.65
CA ASP A 113 11.78 -7.53 -4.02
C ASP A 113 10.79 -7.05 -5.10
N ASP A 114 9.52 -7.45 -4.97
CA ASP A 114 8.46 -7.06 -5.91
C ASP A 114 8.25 -5.53 -5.91
N LEU A 115 8.31 -4.88 -4.74
CA LEU A 115 8.16 -3.43 -4.59
C LEU A 115 9.37 -2.70 -5.19
N ARG A 116 10.60 -3.12 -4.86
CA ARG A 116 11.84 -2.51 -5.41
C ARG A 116 12.00 -2.66 -6.91
N SER A 117 11.44 -3.74 -7.46
CA SER A 117 11.48 -3.98 -8.90
C SER A 117 10.50 -3.11 -9.69
N THR A 118 9.56 -2.46 -8.99
CA THR A 118 8.45 -1.71 -9.60
C THR A 118 8.54 -0.22 -9.31
N TYR A 119 8.90 0.14 -8.08
CA TYR A 119 8.90 1.52 -7.58
C TYR A 119 10.24 1.84 -6.94
N ASP A 120 10.66 3.09 -7.09
CA ASP A 120 11.80 3.59 -6.34
C ASP A 120 11.46 3.78 -4.85
N GLN A 121 12.47 4.04 -4.04
CA GLN A 121 12.27 4.21 -2.60
C GLN A 121 11.47 5.48 -2.29
N GLY A 122 11.72 6.58 -3.00
CA GLY A 122 11.04 7.87 -2.80
C GLY A 122 9.54 7.74 -2.99
N GLU A 123 9.10 7.13 -4.10
CA GLU A 123 7.69 6.84 -4.39
C GLU A 123 7.00 6.09 -3.24
N VAL A 124 7.68 5.06 -2.69
CA VAL A 124 7.13 4.27 -1.58
C VAL A 124 7.02 5.08 -0.29
N LEU A 125 8.00 5.96 0.00
CA LEU A 125 7.91 6.84 1.16
C LEU A 125 6.80 7.88 0.97
N GLU A 126 6.69 8.49 -0.21
CA GLU A 126 5.65 9.47 -0.54
C GLU A 126 4.24 8.87 -0.50
N ALA A 127 4.11 7.55 -0.72
CA ALA A 127 2.85 6.85 -0.56
C ALA A 127 2.54 6.48 0.91
N ILE A 128 3.53 6.00 1.66
CA ILE A 128 3.32 5.52 3.03
C ILE A 128 3.22 6.65 4.05
N VAL A 129 4.17 7.57 4.04
CA VAL A 129 4.36 8.52 5.15
C VAL A 129 3.20 9.51 5.24
N PRO A 130 2.77 10.21 4.17
CA PRO A 130 1.65 11.15 4.25
C PRO A 130 0.33 10.48 4.65
N PHE A 131 0.10 9.24 4.21
CA PHE A 131 -1.10 8.50 4.62
C PHE A 131 -1.08 8.18 6.12
N GLY A 132 0.05 7.75 6.66
CA GLY A 132 0.18 7.45 8.09
C GLY A 132 0.12 8.71 8.96
N ASP A 133 0.68 9.83 8.48
CA ASP A 133 0.55 11.14 9.13
C ASP A 133 -0.91 11.59 9.16
N ALA A 134 -1.65 11.41 8.06
CA ALA A 134 -3.07 11.72 7.98
C ALA A 134 -3.90 10.84 8.95
N LEU A 135 -3.56 9.55 9.08
CA LEU A 135 -4.20 8.68 10.06
C LEU A 135 -4.03 9.18 11.50
N TYR A 136 -2.82 9.60 11.86
CA TYR A 136 -2.60 10.20 13.17
C TYR A 136 -3.36 11.52 13.31
N ALA A 137 -3.27 12.40 12.32
CA ALA A 137 -3.91 13.71 12.35
C ALA A 137 -5.44 13.63 12.51
N GLN A 138 -6.09 12.66 11.86
CA GLN A 138 -7.56 12.51 11.91
C GLN A 138 -8.06 11.66 13.08
N PHE A 139 -7.34 10.59 13.45
CA PHE A 139 -7.85 9.58 14.39
C PHE A 139 -7.03 9.47 15.69
N LEU A 140 -5.90 10.16 15.77
CA LEU A 140 -4.92 10.05 16.86
C LEU A 140 -4.45 8.60 17.07
N GLU A 141 -4.35 7.84 15.97
CA GLU A 141 -3.84 6.48 15.97
C GLU A 141 -2.35 6.45 15.61
N THR A 142 -1.58 5.69 16.39
CA THR A 142 -0.20 5.32 16.06
C THR A 142 -0.18 3.99 15.30
N PRO A 143 0.91 3.62 14.60
CA PRO A 143 1.00 2.37 13.85
C PRO A 143 0.55 1.13 14.64
N ASP A 144 0.93 1.03 15.92
CA ASP A 144 0.58 -0.09 16.79
C ASP A 144 -0.93 -0.17 17.16
N ASN A 145 -1.68 0.91 16.91
CA ASN A 145 -3.08 1.04 17.26
C ASN A 145 -4.01 1.24 16.05
N TRP A 146 -3.48 1.17 14.83
CA TRP A 146 -4.33 1.25 13.64
C TRP A 146 -5.46 0.23 13.67
N THR A 147 -6.64 0.68 13.24
CA THR A 147 -7.83 -0.13 13.08
C THR A 147 -8.22 -0.18 11.60
N ALA A 148 -8.91 -1.24 11.20
CA ALA A 148 -9.39 -1.38 9.83
C ALA A 148 -10.36 -0.28 9.42
N GLU A 149 -11.18 0.19 10.36
CA GLU A 149 -12.14 1.26 10.14
C GLU A 149 -11.45 2.59 9.82
N ASN A 150 -10.44 2.98 10.61
CA ASN A 150 -9.72 4.25 10.39
C ASN A 150 -8.91 4.20 9.09
N VAL A 151 -8.24 3.07 8.81
CA VAL A 151 -7.50 2.87 7.55
C VAL A 151 -8.45 2.92 6.36
N GLN A 152 -9.59 2.23 6.42
CA GLN A 152 -10.58 2.23 5.34
C GLN A 152 -11.15 3.63 5.11
N THR A 153 -11.46 4.35 6.19
CA THR A 153 -11.99 5.72 6.11
C THR A 153 -10.98 6.64 5.42
N GLN A 154 -9.71 6.56 5.80
CA GLN A 154 -8.65 7.38 5.18
C GLN A 154 -8.47 7.06 3.70
N LEU A 155 -8.51 5.79 3.31
CA LEU A 155 -8.41 5.40 1.89
C LEU A 155 -9.59 5.94 1.07
N ILE A 156 -10.82 5.80 1.58
CA ILE A 156 -12.02 6.30 0.88
C ILE A 156 -11.94 7.82 0.65
N GLN A 157 -11.32 8.57 1.56
CA GLN A 157 -11.12 10.00 1.41
C GLN A 157 -10.01 10.34 0.41
N LEU A 158 -8.89 9.61 0.44
CA LEU A 158 -7.71 9.94 -0.37
C LEU A 158 -7.82 9.46 -1.83
N MET A 159 -8.36 8.26 -2.06
CA MET A 159 -8.34 7.62 -3.37
C MET A 159 -9.01 8.43 -4.51
N PRO A 160 -10.14 9.15 -4.30
CA PRO A 160 -10.78 9.94 -5.36
C PRO A 160 -9.94 11.10 -5.89
N GLU A 161 -8.95 11.56 -5.12
CA GLU A 161 -8.07 12.68 -5.50
C GLU A 161 -6.81 12.22 -6.24
N GLN A 162 -6.59 10.91 -6.33
CA GLN A 162 -5.39 10.28 -6.88
C GLN A 162 -5.65 9.63 -8.24
N THR A 163 -4.60 9.54 -9.05
CA THR A 163 -4.57 8.74 -10.27
C THR A 163 -4.64 7.25 -9.96
N LEU A 164 -4.93 6.42 -10.98
CA LEU A 164 -4.90 4.97 -10.81
C LEU A 164 -3.51 4.45 -10.38
N HIS A 165 -2.45 5.06 -10.90
CA HIS A 165 -1.08 4.67 -10.58
C HIS A 165 -0.74 4.95 -9.11
N GLU A 166 -1.04 6.16 -8.63
CA GLU A 166 -0.84 6.55 -7.22
C GLU A 166 -1.66 5.66 -6.28
N ASN A 167 -2.90 5.34 -6.64
CA ASN A 167 -3.74 4.41 -5.88
C ASN A 167 -3.14 2.99 -5.83
N GLN A 168 -2.57 2.50 -6.93
CA GLN A 168 -1.89 1.20 -6.97
C GLN A 168 -0.61 1.18 -6.13
N LEU A 169 0.20 2.24 -6.24
CA LEU A 169 1.40 2.44 -5.44
C LEU A 169 1.07 2.50 -3.95
N LEU A 170 0.04 3.27 -3.57
CA LEU A 170 -0.44 3.40 -2.20
C LEU A 170 -0.87 2.03 -1.65
N LEU A 171 -1.82 1.36 -2.30
CA LEU A 171 -2.35 0.08 -1.83
C LEU A 171 -1.26 -1.01 -1.78
N GLY A 172 -0.39 -1.05 -2.80
CA GLY A 172 0.73 -1.99 -2.88
C GLY A 172 1.74 -1.78 -1.75
N SER A 173 2.20 -0.55 -1.57
CA SER A 173 3.17 -0.17 -0.55
C SER A 173 2.62 -0.39 0.86
N TRP A 174 1.36 -0.03 1.10
CA TRP A 174 0.70 -0.24 2.39
C TRP A 174 0.51 -1.71 2.72
N MET A 175 0.16 -2.55 1.75
CA MET A 175 0.04 -3.98 1.98
C MET A 175 1.40 -4.60 2.35
N GLN A 176 2.48 -4.18 1.70
CA GLN A 176 3.83 -4.61 2.05
C GLN A 176 4.24 -4.12 3.45
N LEU A 177 3.90 -2.86 3.80
CA LEU A 177 4.17 -2.31 5.12
C LEU A 177 3.49 -3.13 6.22
N LEU A 178 2.20 -3.43 6.05
CA LEU A 178 1.45 -4.22 7.03
C LEU A 178 2.06 -5.62 7.19
N MET A 179 2.47 -6.27 6.11
CA MET A 179 3.18 -7.55 6.19
C MET A 179 4.50 -7.42 6.95
N HIS A 180 5.29 -6.39 6.66
CA HIS A 180 6.53 -6.11 7.36
C HIS A 180 6.32 -5.89 8.88
N LEU A 181 5.31 -5.11 9.26
CA LEU A 181 4.98 -4.85 10.67
C LEU A 181 4.52 -6.12 11.40
N ILE A 182 3.79 -7.01 10.72
CA ILE A 182 3.39 -8.32 11.29
C ILE A 182 4.60 -9.23 11.45
N GLU A 183 5.44 -9.34 10.43
CA GLU A 183 6.61 -10.23 10.43
C GLU A 183 7.68 -9.79 11.44
N SER A 184 7.81 -8.49 11.66
CA SER A 184 8.68 -7.91 12.69
C SER A 184 8.09 -7.96 14.10
N GLY A 185 6.83 -8.39 14.25
CA GLY A 185 6.13 -8.46 15.54
C GLY A 185 5.72 -7.09 16.10
N LYS A 186 5.81 -6.02 15.31
CA LYS A 186 5.35 -4.67 15.68
C LYS A 186 3.82 -4.57 15.65
N LEU A 187 3.17 -5.42 14.87
CA LEU A 187 1.72 -5.42 14.74
C LEU A 187 1.14 -6.83 14.87
N ASP A 188 0.08 -6.96 15.67
CA ASP A 188 -0.60 -8.23 15.90
C ASP A 188 -1.31 -8.71 14.61
N ARG A 189 -1.13 -9.99 14.28
CA ARG A 189 -1.76 -10.63 13.12
C ARG A 189 -3.30 -10.58 13.19
N ASP A 190 -3.88 -10.72 14.37
CA ASP A 190 -5.34 -10.71 14.54
C ASP A 190 -5.91 -9.30 14.36
N ARG A 191 -5.13 -8.27 14.70
CA ARG A 191 -5.48 -6.86 14.48
C ARG A 191 -5.34 -6.42 13.03
N THR A 192 -4.44 -7.05 12.28
CA THR A 192 -4.14 -6.69 10.88
C THR A 192 -5.00 -7.38 9.85
N ALA A 193 -5.52 -8.57 10.15
CA ALA A 193 -6.39 -9.28 9.22
C ALA A 193 -7.59 -8.42 8.74
N PRO A 194 -8.28 -7.65 9.61
CA PRO A 194 -9.33 -6.73 9.16
C PRO A 194 -8.80 -5.58 8.30
N ILE A 195 -7.63 -5.02 8.59
CA ILE A 195 -7.03 -3.92 7.79
C ILE A 195 -6.69 -4.43 6.38
N ALA A 196 -6.05 -5.60 6.31
CA ALA A 196 -5.73 -6.26 5.05
C ALA A 196 -6.99 -6.57 4.25
N ALA A 197 -8.10 -6.96 4.90
CA ALA A 197 -9.38 -7.21 4.24
C ALA A 197 -9.98 -5.92 3.65
N SER A 198 -9.90 -4.78 4.34
CA SER A 198 -10.38 -3.48 3.83
C SER A 198 -9.63 -3.02 2.59
N LEU A 199 -8.29 -3.17 2.57
CA LEU A 199 -7.46 -2.85 1.39
C LEU A 199 -7.86 -3.68 0.16
N GLN A 200 -8.22 -4.95 0.35
CA GLN A 200 -8.64 -5.82 -0.75
C GLN A 200 -10.01 -5.45 -1.33
N TRP A 201 -10.94 -5.01 -0.49
CA TRP A 201 -12.26 -4.60 -0.95
C TRP A 201 -12.15 -3.39 -1.87
N LEU A 202 -11.32 -2.42 -1.50
CA LEU A 202 -11.06 -1.21 -2.31
C LEU A 202 -10.38 -1.54 -3.64
N HIS A 203 -9.48 -2.51 -3.69
CA HIS A 203 -8.85 -2.93 -4.95
C HIS A 203 -9.83 -3.61 -5.93
N LYS A 204 -10.96 -4.15 -5.45
CA LYS A 204 -11.97 -4.81 -6.31
C LYS A 204 -13.07 -3.87 -6.80
N SER A 205 -13.19 -2.70 -6.18
CA SER A 205 -14.26 -1.73 -6.41
C SER A 205 -13.84 -0.73 -7.47
#